data_AF-A0A3M4M7E4-F1
#
_entry.id   AF-A0A3M4M7E4-F1
#
_cell.length_a   1.000
_cell.length_b   1.000
_cell.length_c   1.000
_cell.angle_alpha   90.00
_cell.angle_beta   90.00
_cell.angle_gamma   90.00
#
_symmetry.space_group_name_H-M   'P 1'
#
loop_
_entity.id
_entity.type
_entity.pdbx_description
1 polymer ?
#
loop_
_entity_poly.entity_id
_entity_poly.type
_entity_poly.pdbx_seq_one_letter_code
_entity_poly.pdbx_strand_id
1 'polypeptide(L)'
;MPISLTSHWFILPGQEIEARQALMQLALDVQANEPGTLTYLVHTPFGADDRLQSLPPAEPLLVLFFESYASPDAFLAHVNGPLFSNFVAQHGHCFVSANGKPYTTVQFLDTLAGFAGRNVQGAADEVGNRHPAVMFEIIAKDSAAARAFYQQVFGWQYQSGTGGFSYIHFPAGTPPLLGGIGQADPDLPGFEPGHNFYLLVDALEPVLEAALAAGGSALMSPTAIDGYRFAMFKDPEGNPVGLIEHFNT
;
A
#
# COMPACT_ATOMS: atom_id res chain seq x y z
N MET A 1 20.76 -8.04 -16.51
CA MET A 1 19.77 -7.21 -17.24
C MET A 1 18.40 -7.72 -16.85
N PRO A 2 17.43 -6.83 -16.62
CA PRO A 2 16.06 -7.26 -16.36
C PRO A 2 15.51 -8.07 -17.51
N ILE A 3 14.65 -9.02 -17.20
CA ILE A 3 13.91 -9.78 -18.20
C ILE A 3 12.43 -9.64 -17.93
N SER A 4 11.65 -9.58 -19.01
CA SER A 4 10.18 -9.55 -18.94
C SER A 4 9.63 -10.73 -19.72
N LEU A 5 8.49 -11.25 -19.28
CA LEU A 5 7.79 -12.30 -19.98
C LEU A 5 6.28 -12.17 -19.79
N THR A 6 5.56 -12.80 -20.71
CA THR A 6 4.19 -13.25 -20.45
C THR A 6 4.17 -14.75 -20.30
N SER A 7 3.36 -15.25 -19.37
CA SER A 7 3.02 -16.67 -19.30
C SER A 7 1.52 -16.88 -19.30
N HIS A 8 1.05 -17.84 -20.11
CA HIS A 8 -0.35 -18.23 -20.18
C HIS A 8 -0.57 -19.59 -19.58
N TRP A 9 -1.57 -19.66 -18.71
CA TRP A 9 -2.05 -20.87 -18.06
C TRP A 9 -3.54 -21.02 -18.33
N PHE A 10 -4.07 -22.23 -18.18
CA PHE A 10 -5.48 -22.51 -18.39
C PHE A 10 -6.04 -23.18 -17.14
N ILE A 11 -7.05 -22.57 -16.54
CA ILE A 11 -7.78 -23.14 -15.40
C ILE A 11 -8.64 -24.31 -15.91
N LEU A 12 -8.73 -25.39 -15.14
CA LEU A 12 -9.66 -26.48 -15.42
C LEU A 12 -11.10 -26.06 -15.06
N PRO A 13 -12.10 -26.43 -15.88
CA PRO A 13 -13.50 -26.12 -15.57
C PRO A 13 -13.90 -26.60 -14.17
N GLY A 14 -14.54 -25.73 -13.39
CA GLY A 14 -14.95 -26.01 -12.01
C GLY A 14 -13.89 -25.74 -10.93
N GLN A 15 -12.68 -25.33 -11.33
CA GLN A 15 -11.57 -24.99 -10.43
C GLN A 15 -11.36 -23.47 -10.28
N GLU A 16 -12.25 -22.65 -10.83
CA GLU A 16 -12.05 -21.20 -10.99
C GLU A 16 -11.89 -20.48 -9.66
N ILE A 17 -12.69 -20.85 -8.65
CA ILE A 17 -12.66 -20.20 -7.34
C ILE A 17 -11.34 -20.51 -6.62
N GLU A 18 -10.98 -21.79 -6.54
CA GLU A 18 -9.75 -22.23 -5.88
C GLU A 18 -8.51 -21.67 -6.61
N ALA A 19 -8.46 -21.79 -7.93
CA ALA A 19 -7.36 -21.27 -8.74
C ALA A 19 -7.17 -19.76 -8.52
N ARG A 20 -8.24 -18.97 -8.55
CA ARG A 20 -8.17 -17.52 -8.34
C ARG A 20 -7.65 -17.18 -6.95
N GLN A 21 -8.14 -17.85 -5.91
CA GLN A 21 -7.68 -17.62 -4.53
C GLN A 21 -6.20 -17.99 -4.38
N ALA A 22 -5.79 -19.14 -4.90
CA ALA A 22 -4.40 -19.58 -4.85
C ALA A 22 -3.46 -18.65 -5.62
N LEU A 23 -3.87 -18.18 -6.81
CA LEU A 23 -3.10 -17.23 -7.62
C LEU A 23 -2.96 -15.87 -6.94
N MET A 24 -4.02 -15.38 -6.30
CA MET A 24 -3.97 -14.14 -5.51
C MET A 24 -2.99 -14.27 -4.35
N GLN A 25 -3.01 -15.39 -3.64
CA GLN A 25 -2.09 -15.64 -2.54
C GLN A 25 -0.64 -15.77 -3.03
N LEU A 26 -0.40 -16.50 -4.13
CA LEU A 26 0.92 -16.61 -4.74
C LEU A 26 1.51 -15.22 -5.06
N ALA A 27 0.73 -14.32 -5.65
CA ALA A 27 1.19 -12.98 -5.99
C ALA A 27 1.58 -12.17 -4.73
N LEU A 28 0.80 -12.28 -3.65
CA LEU A 28 1.11 -11.65 -2.36
C LEU A 28 2.41 -12.22 -1.75
N ASP A 29 2.58 -13.53 -1.79
CA ASP A 29 3.75 -14.20 -1.23
C ASP A 29 5.02 -13.85 -2.02
N VAL A 30 4.93 -13.81 -3.36
CA VAL A 30 6.03 -13.38 -4.25
C VAL A 30 6.41 -11.93 -3.96
N GLN A 31 5.43 -11.03 -3.83
CA GLN A 31 5.69 -9.62 -3.51
C GLN A 31 6.43 -9.47 -2.17
N ALA A 32 6.05 -10.24 -1.15
CA ALA A 32 6.62 -10.13 0.18
C ALA A 32 8.02 -10.76 0.29
N ASN A 33 8.31 -11.82 -0.47
CA ASN A 33 9.46 -12.69 -0.22
C ASN A 33 10.49 -12.75 -1.37
N GLU A 34 10.17 -12.22 -2.55
CA GLU A 34 11.05 -12.28 -3.72
C GLU A 34 11.37 -10.89 -4.27
N PRO A 35 12.27 -10.11 -3.62
CA PRO A 35 12.59 -8.75 -4.06
C PRO A 35 13.25 -8.67 -5.45
N GLY A 36 13.69 -9.80 -6.01
CA GLY A 36 14.18 -9.91 -7.38
C GLY A 36 13.08 -9.94 -8.45
N THR A 37 11.82 -10.12 -8.04
CA THR A 37 10.63 -10.09 -8.90
C THR A 37 10.08 -8.67 -8.92
N LEU A 38 10.34 -7.95 -10.01
CA LEU A 38 10.04 -6.52 -10.15
C LEU A 38 8.59 -6.25 -10.54
N THR A 39 7.95 -7.19 -11.23
CA THR A 39 6.53 -7.14 -11.58
C THR A 39 5.99 -8.56 -11.57
N TYR A 40 4.84 -8.76 -10.94
CA TYR A 40 4.16 -10.06 -10.92
C TYR A 40 2.65 -9.83 -10.97
N LEU A 41 2.10 -9.72 -12.18
CA LEU A 41 0.69 -9.40 -12.38
C LEU A 41 -0.03 -10.60 -12.95
N VAL A 42 -1.05 -11.08 -12.25
CA VAL A 42 -1.88 -12.21 -12.67
C VAL A 42 -3.24 -11.71 -13.13
N HIS A 43 -3.59 -11.99 -14.37
CA HIS A 43 -4.81 -11.51 -15.01
C HIS A 43 -5.70 -12.67 -15.42
N THR A 44 -7.01 -12.43 -15.34
CA THR A 44 -8.03 -13.25 -16.01
C THR A 44 -8.78 -12.35 -17.00
N PRO A 45 -9.43 -12.90 -18.03
CA PRO A 45 -10.25 -12.13 -18.95
C PRO A 45 -11.21 -11.19 -18.21
N PHE A 46 -11.21 -9.93 -18.62
CA PHE A 46 -12.18 -8.96 -18.11
C PHE A 46 -13.53 -9.22 -18.78
N GLY A 47 -14.51 -9.70 -18.02
CA GLY A 47 -15.84 -10.07 -18.53
C GLY A 47 -16.99 -9.16 -18.06
N ALA A 48 -16.71 -8.03 -17.43
CA ALA A 48 -17.77 -7.17 -16.85
C ALA A 48 -18.36 -6.14 -17.82
N ASP A 49 -17.77 -5.97 -19.02
CA ASP A 49 -18.25 -5.04 -20.04
C ASP A 49 -18.03 -5.62 -21.44
N ASP A 50 -19.13 -6.00 -22.11
CA ASP A 50 -19.10 -6.58 -23.46
C ASP A 50 -18.56 -5.61 -24.52
N ARG A 51 -18.61 -4.30 -24.26
CA ARG A 51 -18.10 -3.28 -25.19
C ARG A 51 -16.58 -3.33 -25.34
N LEU A 52 -15.89 -3.97 -24.39
CA LEU A 52 -14.43 -4.05 -24.32
C LEU A 52 -13.88 -5.37 -24.88
N GLN A 53 -14.72 -6.22 -25.47
CA GLN A 53 -14.28 -7.48 -26.09
C GLN A 53 -13.81 -7.27 -27.54
N SER A 54 -12.72 -7.94 -27.91
CA SER A 54 -12.26 -8.07 -29.30
C SER A 54 -12.71 -9.39 -29.93
N LEU A 55 -12.58 -9.53 -31.25
CA LEU A 55 -12.69 -10.82 -31.94
C LEU A 55 -11.29 -11.35 -32.32
N PRO A 56 -10.96 -12.61 -31.99
CA PRO A 56 -11.78 -13.56 -31.23
C PRO A 56 -11.95 -13.12 -29.76
N PRO A 57 -13.06 -13.51 -29.11
CA PRO A 57 -13.28 -13.22 -27.69
C PRO A 57 -12.18 -13.84 -26.83
N ALA A 58 -11.95 -13.26 -25.66
CA ALA A 58 -10.98 -13.79 -24.72
C ALA A 58 -11.41 -15.19 -24.23
N GLU A 59 -10.43 -16.09 -24.11
CA GLU A 59 -10.65 -17.45 -23.59
C GLU A 59 -10.97 -17.39 -22.08
N PRO A 60 -12.19 -17.74 -21.62
CA PRO A 60 -12.65 -17.43 -20.26
C PRO A 60 -11.80 -18.04 -19.13
N LEU A 61 -11.13 -19.15 -19.40
CA LEU A 61 -10.31 -19.89 -18.43
C LEU A 61 -8.81 -19.59 -18.55
N LEU A 62 -8.43 -18.64 -19.41
CA LEU A 62 -7.06 -18.17 -19.52
C LEU A 62 -6.64 -17.40 -18.27
N VAL A 63 -5.40 -17.63 -17.85
CA VAL A 63 -4.68 -16.80 -16.90
C VAL A 63 -3.45 -16.26 -17.60
N LEU A 64 -3.28 -14.93 -17.59
CA LEU A 64 -2.11 -14.25 -18.14
C LEU A 64 -1.29 -13.68 -17.01
N PHE A 65 -0.06 -14.14 -16.89
CA PHE A 65 0.95 -13.50 -16.08
C PHE A 65 1.71 -12.50 -16.93
N PHE A 66 1.91 -11.30 -16.40
CA PHE A 66 2.89 -10.34 -16.90
C PHE A 66 3.94 -10.13 -15.82
N GLU A 67 5.16 -10.52 -16.12
CA GLU A 67 6.21 -10.69 -15.12
C GLU A 67 7.47 -9.95 -15.57
N SER A 68 8.16 -9.34 -14.61
CA SER A 68 9.51 -8.83 -14.85
C SER A 68 10.42 -9.12 -13.67
N TYR A 69 11.67 -9.43 -13.96
CA TYR A 69 12.67 -9.87 -12.99
C TYR A 69 13.94 -9.04 -13.15
N ALA A 70 14.65 -8.80 -12.05
CA ALA A 70 15.89 -8.02 -12.05
C ALA A 70 17.01 -8.68 -12.88
N SER A 71 16.96 -10.00 -13.03
CA SER A 71 17.92 -10.80 -13.79
C SER A 71 17.35 -12.17 -14.19
N PRO A 72 18.00 -12.91 -15.12
CA PRO A 72 17.70 -14.31 -15.36
C PRO A 72 17.81 -15.18 -14.10
N ASP A 73 18.77 -14.89 -13.21
CA ASP A 73 18.93 -15.63 -11.95
C ASP A 73 17.75 -15.41 -11.01
N ALA A 74 17.18 -14.19 -10.96
CA ALA A 74 15.99 -13.91 -10.17
C ALA A 74 14.77 -14.69 -10.69
N PHE A 75 14.60 -14.78 -12.01
CA PHE A 75 13.57 -15.62 -12.61
C PHE A 75 13.78 -17.10 -12.27
N LEU A 76 15.01 -17.61 -12.40
CA LEU A 76 15.33 -18.99 -12.07
C LEU A 76 15.12 -19.29 -10.58
N ALA A 77 15.41 -18.32 -9.70
CA ALA A 77 15.17 -18.42 -8.27
C ALA A 77 13.67 -18.48 -7.96
N HIS A 78 12.83 -17.74 -8.69
CA HIS A 78 11.37 -17.83 -8.58
C HIS A 78 10.87 -19.22 -9.02
N VAL A 79 11.09 -19.59 -10.29
CA VAL A 79 10.46 -20.79 -10.88
C VAL A 79 10.99 -22.12 -10.31
N ASN A 80 12.21 -22.14 -9.79
CA ASN A 80 12.77 -23.30 -9.09
C ASN A 80 12.69 -23.16 -7.57
N GLY A 81 12.19 -22.02 -7.09
CA GLY A 81 12.11 -21.70 -5.68
C GLY A 81 10.98 -22.42 -4.95
N PRO A 82 11.02 -22.42 -3.62
CA PRO A 82 10.02 -23.11 -2.81
C PRO A 82 8.63 -22.49 -2.95
N LEU A 83 8.50 -21.17 -3.13
CA LEU A 83 7.17 -20.54 -3.27
C LEU A 83 6.42 -21.07 -4.48
N PHE A 84 7.04 -20.96 -5.66
CA PHE A 84 6.42 -21.42 -6.89
C PHE A 84 6.27 -22.95 -6.95
N SER A 85 7.30 -23.71 -6.55
CA SER A 85 7.23 -25.18 -6.57
C SER A 85 6.20 -25.74 -5.59
N ASN A 86 6.06 -25.15 -4.39
CA ASN A 86 5.01 -25.53 -3.45
C ASN A 86 3.62 -25.17 -3.98
N PHE A 87 3.47 -23.99 -4.58
CA PHE A 87 2.22 -23.59 -5.23
C PHE A 87 1.81 -24.61 -6.30
N VAL A 88 2.72 -25.00 -7.18
CA VAL A 88 2.42 -26.00 -8.21
C VAL A 88 2.10 -27.36 -7.60
N ALA A 89 2.78 -27.77 -6.52
CA ALA A 89 2.50 -29.03 -5.84
C ALA A 89 1.11 -29.04 -5.17
N GLN A 90 0.69 -27.92 -4.60
CA GLN A 90 -0.59 -27.80 -3.88
C GLN A 90 -1.76 -27.54 -4.84
N HIS A 91 -1.61 -26.60 -5.77
CA HIS A 91 -2.69 -26.07 -6.61
C HIS A 91 -2.54 -26.40 -8.10
N GLY A 92 -1.51 -27.13 -8.50
CA GLY A 92 -1.31 -27.51 -9.91
C GLY A 92 -2.47 -28.32 -10.50
N HIS A 93 -3.25 -28.98 -9.65
CA HIS A 93 -4.46 -29.71 -10.03
C HIS A 93 -5.61 -28.80 -10.52
N CYS A 94 -5.54 -27.50 -10.26
CA CYS A 94 -6.52 -26.53 -10.76
C CYS A 94 -6.27 -26.13 -12.22
N PHE A 95 -5.15 -26.53 -12.82
CA PHE A 95 -4.71 -26.08 -14.13
C PHE A 95 -4.57 -27.23 -15.12
N VAL A 96 -4.76 -26.93 -16.41
CA VAL A 96 -4.47 -27.87 -17.49
C VAL A 96 -3.01 -28.30 -17.38
N SER A 97 -2.74 -29.60 -17.50
CA SER A 97 -1.41 -30.16 -17.39
C SER A 97 -0.99 -30.92 -18.63
N ALA A 98 0.32 -30.94 -18.89
CA ALA A 98 0.96 -31.77 -19.89
C ALA A 98 2.17 -32.46 -19.24
N ASN A 99 2.25 -33.79 -19.34
CA ASN A 99 3.33 -34.60 -18.75
C ASN A 99 3.51 -34.38 -17.23
N GLY A 100 2.40 -34.23 -16.50
CA GLY A 100 2.41 -34.09 -15.04
C GLY A 100 2.86 -32.71 -14.52
N LYS A 101 2.98 -31.71 -15.40
CA LYS A 101 3.25 -30.32 -15.04
C LYS A 101 2.19 -29.41 -15.64
N PRO A 102 1.92 -28.23 -15.05
CA PRO A 102 1.02 -27.25 -15.67
C PRO A 102 1.43 -26.96 -17.12
N TYR A 103 0.46 -27.05 -18.01
CA TYR A 103 0.61 -26.67 -19.40
C TYR A 103 0.66 -25.14 -19.47
N THR A 104 1.81 -24.63 -19.90
CA THR A 104 2.07 -23.19 -19.96
C THR A 104 2.68 -22.83 -21.30
N THR A 105 2.36 -21.63 -21.77
CA THR A 105 3.11 -21.01 -22.87
C THR A 105 3.80 -19.77 -22.32
N VAL A 106 5.10 -19.64 -22.59
CA VAL A 106 5.93 -18.56 -22.07
C VAL A 106 6.55 -17.83 -23.24
N GLN A 107 6.46 -16.51 -23.23
CA GLN A 107 7.12 -15.64 -24.20
C GLN A 107 7.97 -14.62 -23.47
N PHE A 108 9.29 -14.71 -23.65
CA PHE A 108 10.21 -13.66 -23.19
C PHE A 108 10.15 -12.46 -24.12
N LEU A 109 10.23 -11.27 -23.54
CA LEU A 109 9.98 -10.00 -24.20
C LEU A 109 11.25 -9.16 -24.19
N ASP A 110 11.60 -8.64 -25.36
CA ASP A 110 12.55 -7.54 -25.48
C ASP A 110 11.80 -6.21 -25.43
N THR A 111 12.25 -5.31 -24.57
CA THR A 111 11.71 -3.95 -24.51
C THR A 111 12.27 -3.12 -25.66
N LEU A 112 11.43 -2.81 -26.64
CA LEU A 112 11.81 -1.90 -27.74
C LEU A 112 11.79 -0.43 -27.29
N ALA A 113 10.73 -0.02 -26.60
CA ALA A 113 10.54 1.31 -25.98
C ALA A 113 9.34 1.25 -25.04
N GLY A 114 9.26 2.14 -24.05
CA GLY A 114 8.08 2.28 -23.19
C GLY A 114 8.40 2.83 -21.81
N PHE A 115 7.34 3.09 -21.04
CA PHE A 115 7.40 3.41 -19.62
C PHE A 115 6.33 2.60 -18.91
N ALA A 116 6.68 1.96 -17.79
CA ALA A 116 5.69 1.53 -16.83
C ALA A 116 5.38 2.76 -15.98
N GLY A 117 4.12 3.21 -15.96
CA GLY A 117 3.73 4.29 -15.07
C GLY A 117 4.10 3.91 -13.65
N ARG A 118 5.04 4.62 -13.04
CA ARG A 118 5.03 4.69 -11.58
C ARG A 118 3.69 5.33 -11.27
N ASN A 119 2.84 4.64 -10.51
CA ASN A 119 1.94 5.40 -9.67
C ASN A 119 2.86 6.33 -8.89
N VAL A 120 2.79 7.62 -9.15
CA VAL A 120 3.66 8.62 -8.53
C VAL A 120 3.22 8.73 -7.07
N GLN A 121 3.58 7.74 -6.27
CA GLN A 121 4.08 8.01 -4.95
C GLN A 121 5.55 8.45 -5.16
N GLY A 122 5.69 9.74 -5.48
CA GLY A 122 6.89 10.58 -5.45
C GLY A 122 8.24 9.96 -5.82
N ALA A 123 8.74 10.31 -7.01
CA ALA A 123 10.14 10.14 -7.37
C ALA A 123 11.07 10.89 -6.39
N ALA A 124 12.12 10.22 -5.91
CA ALA A 124 13.07 10.73 -4.93
C ALA A 124 13.98 11.90 -5.39
N ASP A 125 13.76 12.48 -6.58
CA ASP A 125 14.65 13.47 -7.19
C ASP A 125 13.97 14.73 -7.77
N GLU A 126 12.71 15.01 -7.42
CA GLU A 126 12.16 16.35 -7.67
C GLU A 126 12.56 17.33 -6.56
N VAL A 127 12.85 18.58 -6.95
CA VAL A 127 12.98 19.75 -6.06
C VAL A 127 11.57 20.12 -5.56
N GLY A 128 10.91 19.16 -4.91
CA GLY A 128 9.54 19.24 -4.42
C GLY A 128 9.48 19.01 -2.92
N ASN A 129 8.33 19.33 -2.32
CA ASN A 129 8.10 19.09 -0.89
C ASN A 129 8.27 17.60 -0.56
N ARG A 130 9.30 17.26 0.23
CA ARG A 130 9.63 15.90 0.67
C ARG A 130 8.86 15.47 1.93
N HIS A 131 8.02 16.34 2.46
CA HIS A 131 7.29 16.14 3.70
C HIS A 131 5.77 16.18 3.41
N PRO A 132 5.19 15.10 2.85
CA PRO A 132 3.76 15.02 2.64
C PRO A 132 3.02 15.00 3.98
N ALA A 133 1.80 15.54 4.02
CA ALA A 133 0.91 15.34 5.14
C ALA A 133 0.37 13.90 5.11
N VAL A 134 0.64 13.13 6.16
CA VAL A 134 0.27 11.69 6.24
C VAL A 134 -0.66 11.37 7.40
N MET A 135 -0.94 12.33 8.26
CA MET A 135 -1.95 12.16 9.29
C MET A 135 -2.75 13.44 9.49
N PHE A 136 -4.03 13.29 9.80
CA PHE A 136 -4.87 14.38 10.26
C PHE A 136 -5.58 14.02 11.57
N GLU A 137 -5.88 15.03 12.37
CA GLU A 137 -6.68 14.87 13.57
C GLU A 137 -7.77 15.94 13.62
N ILE A 138 -8.92 15.55 14.15
CA ILE A 138 -9.99 16.46 14.50
C ILE A 138 -10.09 16.47 16.02
N ILE A 139 -9.66 17.57 16.63
CA ILE A 139 -9.72 17.74 18.07
C ILE A 139 -11.05 18.41 18.41
N ALA A 140 -11.99 17.61 18.90
CA ALA A 140 -13.37 18.02 19.11
C ALA A 140 -13.63 18.39 20.57
N LYS A 141 -14.43 19.44 20.80
CA LYS A 141 -14.96 19.77 22.14
C LYS A 141 -15.87 18.66 22.69
N ASP A 142 -16.56 17.96 21.80
CA ASP A 142 -17.32 16.74 22.09
C ASP A 142 -16.97 15.68 21.04
N SER A 143 -15.99 14.84 21.39
CA SER A 143 -15.51 13.77 20.50
C SER A 143 -16.56 12.69 20.22
N ALA A 144 -17.53 12.48 21.12
CA ALA A 144 -18.60 11.51 20.90
C ALA A 144 -19.59 12.01 19.85
N ALA A 145 -20.01 13.28 19.96
CA ALA A 145 -20.86 13.91 18.94
C ALA A 145 -20.17 13.98 17.57
N ALA A 146 -18.88 14.33 17.55
CA ALA A 146 -18.09 14.35 16.30
C ALA A 146 -18.04 12.97 15.64
N ARG A 147 -17.71 11.91 16.39
CA ARG A 147 -17.68 10.53 15.86
C ARG A 147 -19.03 10.10 15.29
N ALA A 148 -20.11 10.38 15.99
CA ALA A 148 -21.47 10.06 15.53
C ALA A 148 -21.80 10.76 14.21
N PHE A 149 -21.45 12.05 14.09
CA PHE A 149 -21.64 12.82 12.86
C PHE A 149 -20.85 12.22 11.69
N TYR A 150 -19.54 12.01 11.86
CA TYR A 150 -18.68 11.50 10.78
C TYR A 150 -19.01 10.03 10.41
N GLN A 151 -19.47 9.23 11.38
CA GLN A 151 -20.02 7.90 11.10
C GLN A 151 -21.29 7.97 10.25
N GLN A 152 -22.21 8.90 10.56
CA GLN A 152 -23.45 9.05 9.81
C GLN A 152 -23.23 9.59 8.39
N VAL A 153 -22.34 10.56 8.23
CA VAL A 153 -22.12 11.24 6.94
C VAL A 153 -21.21 10.44 6.01
N PHE A 154 -20.13 9.87 6.55
CA PHE A 154 -19.08 9.23 5.74
C PHE A 154 -18.94 7.73 5.99
N GLY A 155 -19.69 7.16 6.93
CA GLY A 155 -19.60 5.73 7.26
C GLY A 155 -18.32 5.35 8.01
N TRP A 156 -17.57 6.31 8.55
CA TRP A 156 -16.31 6.05 9.24
C TRP A 156 -16.48 5.05 10.40
N GLN A 157 -15.54 4.11 10.45
CA GLN A 157 -15.40 3.15 11.54
C GLN A 157 -14.19 3.54 12.37
N TYR A 158 -14.27 3.33 13.69
CA TYR A 158 -13.23 3.77 14.61
C TYR A 158 -12.62 2.62 15.40
N GLN A 159 -11.31 2.71 15.61
CA GLN A 159 -10.56 1.91 16.56
C GLN A 159 -10.10 2.81 17.71
N SER A 160 -10.28 2.34 18.95
CA SER A 160 -9.84 3.07 20.13
C SER A 160 -8.31 3.10 20.25
N GLY A 161 -7.76 4.28 20.46
CA GLY A 161 -6.36 4.55 20.78
C GLY A 161 -6.16 4.95 22.24
N THR A 162 -4.91 5.30 22.57
CA THR A 162 -4.56 5.83 23.89
C THR A 162 -5.23 7.19 24.14
N GLY A 163 -5.56 7.50 25.39
CA GLY A 163 -6.14 8.80 25.77
C GLY A 163 -7.57 9.06 25.26
N GLY A 164 -8.28 8.02 24.79
CA GLY A 164 -9.62 8.18 24.23
C GLY A 164 -9.63 8.66 22.78
N PHE A 165 -8.46 8.73 22.13
CA PHE A 165 -8.37 9.00 20.71
C PHE A 165 -9.07 7.91 19.89
N SER A 166 -9.72 8.29 18.79
CA SER A 166 -10.45 7.36 17.93
C SER A 166 -9.88 7.38 16.52
N TYR A 167 -9.10 6.36 16.16
CA TYR A 167 -8.50 6.20 14.84
C TYR A 167 -9.54 5.77 13.81
N ILE A 168 -9.51 6.39 12.64
CA ILE A 168 -10.35 6.03 11.49
C ILE A 168 -9.72 4.84 10.79
N HIS A 169 -10.53 3.83 10.45
CA HIS A 169 -10.05 2.70 9.65
C HIS A 169 -9.99 3.08 8.16
N PHE A 170 -8.79 3.04 7.58
CA PHE A 170 -8.58 3.22 6.14
C PHE A 170 -8.44 1.86 5.44
N PRO A 171 -8.93 1.71 4.20
CA PRO A 171 -8.75 0.47 3.43
C PRO A 171 -7.28 0.12 3.20
N ALA A 172 -6.97 -1.17 3.25
CA ALA A 172 -5.64 -1.68 2.91
C ALA A 172 -5.20 -1.20 1.51
N GLY A 173 -3.92 -0.82 1.37
CA GLY A 173 -3.36 -0.35 0.10
C GLY A 173 -3.54 1.14 -0.18
N THR A 174 -4.19 1.91 0.71
CA THR A 174 -3.98 3.36 0.74
C THR A 174 -2.58 3.66 1.30
N PRO A 175 -1.86 4.69 0.81
CA PRO A 175 -0.65 5.19 1.48
C PRO A 175 -0.98 5.37 2.96
N PRO A 176 -0.07 5.14 3.92
CA PRO A 176 -0.42 5.05 5.33
C PRO A 176 -0.86 6.43 5.83
N LEU A 177 -2.13 6.72 5.60
CA LEU A 177 -2.84 7.89 6.06
C LEU A 177 -3.42 7.47 7.40
N LEU A 178 -2.92 8.06 8.48
CA LEU A 178 -3.61 8.00 9.76
C LEU A 178 -4.61 9.14 9.84
N GLY A 179 -5.66 8.92 10.60
CA GLY A 179 -6.73 9.88 10.76
C GLY A 179 -7.45 9.58 12.05
N GLY A 180 -7.92 10.59 12.76
CA GLY A 180 -8.73 10.32 13.94
C GLY A 180 -9.36 11.53 14.58
N ILE A 181 -10.09 11.24 15.65
CA ILE A 181 -10.81 12.22 16.44
C ILE A 181 -10.31 12.14 17.88
N GLY A 182 -9.81 13.27 18.38
CA GLY A 182 -9.41 13.46 19.78
C GLY A 182 -10.44 14.28 20.55
N GLN A 183 -10.43 14.13 21.87
CA GLN A 183 -11.19 14.99 22.79
C GLN A 183 -10.32 16.19 23.17
N ALA A 184 -10.82 17.40 22.97
CA ALA A 184 -10.08 18.60 23.36
C ALA A 184 -9.77 18.61 24.85
N ASP A 185 -8.54 18.95 25.19
CA ASP A 185 -8.00 19.02 26.54
C ASP A 185 -7.08 20.24 26.64
N PRO A 186 -7.46 21.29 27.40
CA PRO A 186 -6.65 22.50 27.51
C PRO A 186 -5.32 22.30 28.25
N ASP A 187 -5.16 21.19 28.98
CA ASP A 187 -3.94 20.88 29.72
C ASP A 187 -2.93 20.08 28.87
N LEU A 188 -3.33 19.62 27.68
CA LEU A 188 -2.50 18.86 26.76
C LEU A 188 -2.16 19.71 25.50
N PRO A 189 -0.88 20.00 25.25
CA PRO A 189 -0.47 20.71 24.04
C PRO A 189 -0.94 20.00 22.77
N GLY A 190 -1.44 20.74 21.78
CA GLY A 190 -1.93 20.16 20.52
C GLY A 190 -3.34 19.58 20.60
N PHE A 191 -3.96 19.58 21.79
CA PHE A 191 -5.34 19.18 22.01
C PHE A 191 -6.30 20.38 22.18
N GLU A 192 -5.91 21.55 21.68
CA GLU A 192 -6.85 22.66 21.50
C GLU A 192 -7.90 22.32 20.41
N PRO A 193 -9.17 22.75 20.56
CA PRO A 193 -10.20 22.47 19.57
C PRO A 193 -9.81 22.97 18.17
N GLY A 194 -9.77 22.08 17.18
CA GLY A 194 -9.29 22.40 15.85
C GLY A 194 -8.91 21.18 15.03
N HIS A 195 -8.03 21.40 14.06
CA HIS A 195 -7.51 20.36 13.18
C HIS A 195 -5.99 20.38 13.25
N ASN A 196 -5.39 19.19 13.38
CA ASN A 196 -3.96 19.01 13.23
C ASN A 196 -3.69 18.24 11.94
N PHE A 197 -2.56 18.51 11.32
CA PHE A 197 -1.99 17.65 10.29
C PHE A 197 -0.52 17.40 10.60
N TYR A 198 -0.04 16.23 10.17
CA TYR A 198 1.32 15.79 10.46
C TYR A 198 2.08 15.55 9.17
N LEU A 199 3.24 16.18 9.07
CA LEU A 199 4.17 16.02 7.98
C LEU A 199 5.10 14.85 8.26
N LEU A 200 5.28 13.97 7.26
CA LEU A 200 6.19 12.84 7.35
C LEU A 200 7.64 13.31 7.32
N VAL A 201 8.45 12.81 8.25
CA VAL A 201 9.88 13.09 8.35
C VAL A 201 10.68 11.82 8.61
N ASP A 202 11.94 11.83 8.18
CA ASP A 202 12.86 10.72 8.42
C ASP A 202 13.25 10.59 9.90
N ALA A 203 13.31 11.72 10.62
CA ALA A 203 13.63 11.78 12.05
C ALA A 203 13.02 13.04 12.67
N LEU A 204 12.42 12.91 13.86
CA LEU A 204 11.74 14.03 14.54
C LEU A 204 12.72 15.09 15.05
N GLU A 205 13.76 14.66 15.79
CA GLU A 205 14.64 15.57 16.51
C GLU A 205 15.33 16.60 15.59
N PRO A 206 15.99 16.20 14.47
CA PRO A 206 16.67 17.16 13.61
C PRO A 206 15.72 18.13 12.91
N VAL A 207 14.52 17.68 12.55
CA VAL A 207 13.53 18.54 11.88
C VAL A 207 12.91 19.52 12.86
N LEU A 208 12.61 19.08 14.08
CA LEU A 208 12.13 19.97 15.13
C LEU A 208 13.18 21.04 15.47
N GLU A 209 14.45 20.67 15.64
CA GLU A 209 15.54 21.62 15.85
C GLU A 209 15.64 22.65 14.72
N ALA A 210 15.54 22.21 13.47
CA ALA A 210 15.53 23.09 12.31
C ALA A 210 14.33 24.05 12.31
N ALA A 211 13.13 23.58 12.66
CA ALA A 211 11.94 24.42 12.75
C ALA A 211 12.07 25.50 13.81
N LEU A 212 12.64 25.17 14.98
CA LEU A 212 12.92 26.14 16.04
C LEU A 212 13.97 27.17 15.62
N ALA A 213 15.06 26.71 14.97
CA ALA A 213 16.09 27.60 14.44
C ALA A 213 15.56 28.58 13.38
N ALA A 214 14.51 28.18 12.65
CA ALA A 214 13.83 29.02 11.64
C ALA A 214 12.79 30.00 12.23
N GLY A 215 12.64 30.05 13.56
CA GLY A 215 11.73 30.98 14.25
C GLY A 215 10.39 30.36 14.67
N GLY A 216 10.24 29.05 14.55
CA GLY A 216 9.13 28.32 15.19
C GLY A 216 9.33 28.17 16.70
N SER A 217 8.29 27.66 17.36
CA SER A 217 8.33 27.34 18.80
C SER A 217 7.86 25.91 19.08
N ALA A 218 8.44 25.25 20.07
CA ALA A 218 8.06 23.88 20.39
C ALA A 218 6.65 23.86 21.00
N LEU A 219 5.81 22.93 20.55
CA LEU A 219 4.48 22.70 21.10
C LEU A 219 4.42 21.37 21.85
N MET A 220 4.98 20.32 21.25
CA MET A 220 5.11 19.01 21.87
C MET A 220 6.45 18.38 21.49
N SER A 221 7.18 17.90 22.50
CA SER A 221 8.42 17.15 22.31
C SER A 221 8.16 15.79 21.64
N PRO A 222 9.16 15.21 20.95
CA PRO A 222 9.06 13.85 20.40
C PRO A 222 8.51 12.84 21.42
N THR A 223 7.38 12.24 21.09
CA THR A 223 6.59 11.38 21.96
C THR A 223 6.22 10.10 21.20
N ALA A 224 6.33 8.94 21.86
CA ALA A 224 5.90 7.66 21.31
C ALA A 224 4.52 7.30 21.85
N ILE A 225 3.57 6.97 20.97
CA ILE A 225 2.22 6.54 21.32
C ILE A 225 1.70 5.56 20.27
N ASP A 226 0.94 4.55 20.70
CA ASP A 226 0.20 3.62 19.82
C ASP A 226 1.02 3.06 18.64
N GLY A 227 2.33 2.85 18.83
CA GLY A 227 3.23 2.25 17.83
C GLY A 227 3.91 3.23 16.88
N TYR A 228 3.71 4.54 17.02
CA TYR A 228 4.41 5.58 16.24
C TYR A 228 5.03 6.65 17.13
N ARG A 229 5.87 7.49 16.53
CA ARG A 229 6.51 8.65 17.16
C ARG A 229 6.10 9.91 16.43
N PHE A 230 5.78 10.94 17.19
CA PHE A 230 5.39 12.26 16.66
C PHE A 230 5.92 13.40 17.53
N ALA A 231 5.95 14.60 16.97
CA ALA A 231 6.24 15.85 17.68
C ALA A 231 5.36 16.97 17.11
N MET A 232 5.28 18.11 17.78
CA MET A 232 4.57 19.28 17.26
C MET A 232 5.36 20.57 17.50
N PHE A 233 5.25 21.50 16.56
CA PHE A 233 5.73 22.86 16.71
C PHE A 233 4.65 23.86 16.28
N LYS A 234 4.84 25.13 16.63
CA LYS A 234 4.13 26.25 16.02
C LYS A 234 5.05 26.97 15.07
N ASP A 235 4.56 27.27 13.87
CA ASP A 235 5.27 28.12 12.92
C ASP A 235 5.33 29.59 13.42
N PRO A 236 6.03 30.50 12.72
CA PRO A 236 6.12 31.90 13.13
C PRO A 236 4.77 32.66 13.21
N GLU A 237 3.71 32.14 12.59
CA GLU A 237 2.35 32.69 12.66
C GLU A 237 1.51 32.05 13.78
N GLY A 238 2.04 31.05 14.47
CA GLY A 238 1.39 30.36 15.59
C GLY A 238 0.58 29.14 15.17
N ASN A 239 0.65 28.70 13.92
CA ASN A 239 -0.10 27.53 13.44
C ASN A 239 0.54 26.24 14.00
N PRO A 240 -0.24 25.35 14.66
CA PRO A 240 0.27 24.06 15.09
C PRO A 240 0.50 23.14 13.88
N VAL A 241 1.69 22.57 13.79
CA VAL A 241 2.09 21.61 12.76
C VAL A 241 2.68 20.38 13.43
N GLY A 242 2.16 19.22 13.08
CA GLY A 242 2.68 17.93 13.52
C GLY A 242 3.82 17.42 12.64
N LEU A 243 4.74 16.68 13.25
CA LEU A 243 5.77 15.89 12.59
C LEU A 243 5.58 14.44 13.01
N ILE A 244 5.71 13.50 12.07
CA ILE A 244 5.56 12.08 12.33
C ILE A 244 6.62 11.27 11.58
N GLU A 245 7.18 10.26 12.24
CA GLU A 245 8.10 9.31 11.63
C GLU A 245 7.35 8.21 10.84
N HIS A 246 8.08 7.47 10.01
CA HIS A 246 7.54 6.29 9.36
C HIS A 246 7.01 5.27 10.39
N PHE A 247 5.83 4.69 10.10
CA PHE A 247 5.31 3.57 10.88
C PHE A 247 6.27 2.39 10.74
N ASN A 248 6.83 1.92 11.85
CA ASN A 248 7.51 0.63 11.88
C ASN A 248 6.43 -0.46 11.79
N THR A 249 6.12 -0.91 10.57
CA THR A 249 5.35 -2.14 10.33
C THR A 249 6.22 -3.36 10.55
#